data_AF-A0A1G5D7D2-F1
#
_entry.id   AF-A0A1G5D7D2-F1
#
_cell.length_a   1.000
_cell.length_b   1.000
_cell.length_c   1.000
_cell.angle_alpha   90.00
_cell.angle_beta   90.00
_cell.angle_gamma   90.00
#
_symmetry.space_group_name_H-M   'P 1'
#
loop_
_entity.id
_entity.type
_entity.pdbx_description
1 polymer ?
#
loop_
_entity_poly.entity_id
_entity_poly.type
_entity_poly.pdbx_seq_one_letter_code
_entity_poly.pdbx_strand_id
1 'polypeptide(L)'
;MNPEAIGLACLLGAGVIAFGSARLRLAWPVAVLALLLAAISGQLYMAAQGQGGFHDLGALIAQGYVTAPALLGALAGLVLARIAGHALRWRSLSGGLAGLGLIAAGLGVAASFGF
;
A
#
# COMPACT_ATOMS: atom_id res chain seq x y z
N MET A 1 18.45 -4.74 11.12
CA MET A 1 17.50 -3.61 11.09
C MET A 1 16.25 -4.01 11.85
N ASN A 2 15.64 -3.11 12.64
CA ASN A 2 14.45 -3.43 13.43
C ASN A 2 13.20 -3.42 12.52
N PRO A 3 12.46 -4.53 12.36
CA PRO A 3 11.28 -4.62 11.49
C PRO A 3 10.19 -3.61 11.88
N GLU A 4 10.05 -3.29 13.17
CA GLU A 4 9.12 -2.27 13.65
C GLU A 4 9.47 -0.87 13.11
N ALA A 5 10.75 -0.55 13.04
CA ALA A 5 11.21 0.73 12.51
C ALA A 5 10.97 0.84 11.00
N ILE A 6 11.07 -0.28 10.27
CA ILE A 6 10.73 -0.35 8.84
C ILE A 6 9.23 -0.14 8.66
N GLY A 7 8.40 -0.83 9.45
CA GLY A 7 6.95 -0.68 9.40
C GLY A 7 6.49 0.75 9.68
N LEU A 8 7.06 1.39 10.70
CA LEU A 8 6.80 2.81 10.98
C LEU A 8 7.22 3.71 9.83
N ALA A 9 8.41 3.50 9.25
CA ALA A 9 8.88 4.29 8.11
C ALA A 9 7.96 4.12 6.88
N CYS A 10 7.52 2.90 6.59
CA CYS A 10 6.59 2.59 5.50
C CYS A 10 5.21 3.23 5.73
N LEU A 11 4.69 3.15 6.95
CA LEU A 11 3.42 3.77 7.35
C LEU A 11 3.48 5.29 7.20
N LEU A 12 4.50 5.92 7.78
CA LEU A 12 4.67 7.38 7.73
C LEU A 12 4.96 7.86 6.31
N GLY A 13 5.84 7.16 5.58
CA GLY A 13 6.19 7.50 4.21
C GLY A 13 4.98 7.46 3.28
N ALA A 14 4.22 6.35 3.31
CA ALA A 14 3.02 6.21 2.50
C ALA A 14 1.93 7.23 2.88
N GLY A 15 1.77 7.51 4.18
CA GLY A 15 0.83 8.52 4.67
C GLY A 15 1.19 9.94 4.25
N VAL A 16 2.46 10.31 4.33
CA VAL A 16 2.96 11.62 3.87
C VAL A 16 2.80 11.76 2.36
N ILE A 17 3.11 10.72 1.58
CA ILE A 17 2.90 10.73 0.13
C ILE A 17 1.42 10.93 -0.19
N ALA A 18 0.52 10.17 0.45
CA ALA A 18 -0.92 10.27 0.25
C ALA A 18 -1.48 11.66 0.62
N PHE A 19 -1.14 12.16 1.80
CA PHE A 19 -1.58 13.46 2.30
C PHE A 19 -1.01 14.61 1.46
N GLY A 20 0.30 14.59 1.18
CA GLY A 20 0.98 15.59 0.37
C GLY A 20 0.46 15.64 -1.06
N SER A 21 0.20 14.49 -1.65
CA SER A 21 -0.41 14.37 -2.99
C SER A 21 -1.80 15.00 -3.02
N ALA A 22 -2.60 14.79 -1.98
CA ALA A 22 -3.92 15.40 -1.87
C ALA A 22 -3.85 16.92 -1.65
N ARG A 23 -2.93 17.41 -0.81
CA ARG A 23 -2.68 18.83 -0.60
C ARG A 23 -2.25 19.54 -1.90
N LEU A 24 -1.37 18.91 -2.68
CA LEU A 24 -0.86 19.42 -3.96
C LEU A 24 -1.79 19.14 -5.14
N ARG A 25 -2.91 18.44 -4.93
CA ARG A 25 -3.87 18.01 -5.96
C ARG A 25 -3.24 17.15 -7.06
N LEU A 26 -2.17 16.42 -6.75
CA LEU A 26 -1.48 15.50 -7.66
C LEU A 26 -1.99 14.08 -7.44
N ALA A 27 -2.74 13.53 -8.38
CA ALA A 27 -3.29 12.17 -8.25
C ALA A 27 -2.31 11.06 -8.63
N TRP A 28 -1.33 11.37 -9.49
CA TRP A 28 -0.40 10.37 -10.03
C TRP A 28 0.49 9.68 -8.96
N PRO A 29 1.00 10.33 -7.91
CA PRO A 29 1.88 9.67 -6.96
C PRO A 29 1.12 8.61 -6.14
N VAL A 30 -0.15 8.89 -5.80
CA VAL A 30 -1.04 7.95 -5.11
C VAL A 30 -1.35 6.76 -6.02
N ALA A 31 -1.60 6.98 -7.31
CA ALA A 31 -1.84 5.91 -8.26
C ALA A 31 -0.61 5.00 -8.44
N VAL A 32 0.59 5.58 -8.55
CA VAL A 32 1.84 4.82 -8.63
C VAL A 32 2.08 4.03 -7.34
N LEU A 33 1.91 4.66 -6.18
CA LEU A 33 2.04 4.01 -4.89
C LEU A 33 1.08 2.81 -4.76
N ALA A 34 -0.19 2.99 -5.14
CA ALA A 34 -1.19 1.93 -5.11
C ALA A 34 -0.85 0.76 -6.04
N LEU A 35 -0.38 1.03 -7.26
CA LEU A 35 0.04 -0.01 -8.21
C LEU A 35 1.28 -0.77 -7.72
N LEU A 36 2.26 -0.07 -7.17
CA LEU A 36 3.45 -0.70 -6.59
C LEU A 36 3.08 -1.57 -5.39
N LEU A 37 2.22 -1.09 -4.49
CA LEU A 37 1.68 -1.87 -3.37
C LEU A 37 0.96 -3.13 -3.85
N ALA A 38 0.15 -3.03 -4.90
CA ALA A 38 -0.53 -4.19 -5.49
C ALA A 38 0.45 -5.22 -6.05
N ALA A 39 1.45 -4.75 -6.82
CA ALA A 39 2.45 -5.62 -7.42
C ALA A 39 3.32 -6.31 -6.35
N ILE A 40 3.80 -5.56 -5.36
CA ILE A 40 4.63 -6.08 -4.26
C ILE A 40 3.81 -7.07 -3.42
N SER A 41 2.57 -6.71 -3.06
CA SER A 41 1.67 -7.58 -2.30
C SER A 41 1.43 -8.91 -3.02
N GLY A 42 1.20 -8.87 -4.34
CA GLY A 42 1.01 -10.06 -5.16
C GLY A 42 2.27 -10.93 -5.25
N GLN A 43 3.43 -10.32 -5.49
CA GLN A 43 4.71 -11.05 -5.54
C GLN A 43 5.01 -11.75 -4.21
N LEU A 44 4.80 -11.05 -3.09
CA LEU A 44 5.02 -11.59 -1.75
C LEU A 44 4.01 -12.70 -1.41
N TYR A 45 2.74 -12.55 -1.81
CA TYR A 45 1.75 -13.62 -1.66
C TYR A 45 2.14 -14.88 -2.44
N MET A 46 2.57 -14.75 -3.70
CA MET A 46 2.98 -15.92 -4.47
C MET A 46 4.26 -16.56 -3.92
N ALA A 47 5.21 -15.75 -3.45
CA ALA A 47 6.41 -16.25 -2.77
C ALA A 47 6.06 -16.99 -1.47
N ALA A 48 5.12 -16.47 -0.67
CA ALA A 48 4.63 -17.11 0.54
C ALA A 48 3.94 -18.46 0.25
N GLN A 49 3.21 -18.56 -0.86
CA GLN A 49 2.57 -19.80 -1.36
C GLN A 49 3.58 -20.83 -1.89
N GLY A 50 4.87 -20.49 -1.97
CA GLY A 50 5.91 -21.41 -2.41
C GLY A 50 6.13 -21.48 -3.92
N GLN A 51 5.81 -20.41 -4.66
CA GLN A 51 6.24 -20.28 -6.06
C GLN A 51 7.78 -20.36 -6.13
N GLY A 52 8.31 -21.47 -6.65
CA GLY A 52 9.75 -21.77 -6.66
C GLY A 52 10.21 -22.93 -5.76
N GLY A 53 9.28 -23.61 -5.08
CA GLY A 53 9.54 -24.89 -4.37
C GLY A 53 9.77 -24.79 -2.86
N PHE A 54 9.83 -23.57 -2.29
CA PHE A 54 9.96 -23.35 -0.84
C PHE A 54 9.03 -22.21 -0.39
N HIS A 55 8.30 -22.41 0.72
CA HIS A 55 7.54 -21.33 1.36
C HIS A 55 8.50 -20.29 1.95
N ASP A 56 8.45 -19.07 1.44
CA ASP A 56 9.30 -17.99 1.92
C ASP A 56 8.65 -17.29 3.13
N LEU A 57 9.10 -17.68 4.33
CA LEU A 57 8.75 -17.03 5.60
C LEU A 57 9.15 -15.54 5.60
N GLY A 58 10.19 -15.16 4.85
CA GLY A 58 10.59 -13.77 4.65
C GLY A 58 9.54 -12.96 3.89
N ALA A 59 8.81 -13.59 2.97
CA ALA A 59 7.74 -12.93 2.23
C ALA A 59 6.55 -12.56 3.15
N LEU A 60 6.19 -13.45 4.08
CA LEU A 60 5.18 -13.18 5.12
C LEU A 60 5.60 -12.02 6.04
N ILE A 61 6.87 -12.01 6.47
CA ILE A 61 7.41 -10.93 7.30
C ILE A 61 7.40 -9.61 6.53
N ALA A 62 7.81 -9.59 5.26
CA ALA A 62 7.77 -8.40 4.41
C ALA A 62 6.33 -7.91 4.20
N GLN A 63 5.36 -8.82 4.03
CA GLN A 63 3.95 -8.47 3.91
C GLN A 63 3.43 -7.77 5.18
N GLY A 64 3.84 -8.26 6.35
CA GLY A 64 3.42 -7.72 7.66
C GLY A 64 4.10 -6.41 8.05
N TYR A 65 5.38 -6.23 7.71
CA TYR A 65 6.17 -5.07 8.15
C TYR A 65 6.40 -4.02 7.07
N VAL A 66 6.05 -4.27 5.81
CA VAL A 66 6.23 -3.30 4.71
C VAL A 66 4.90 -3.00 4.05
N THR A 67 4.27 -4.02 3.48
CA THR A 67 3.06 -3.86 2.64
C THR A 67 1.86 -3.42 3.46
N ALA A 68 1.57 -4.12 4.57
CA ALA A 68 0.41 -3.80 5.42
C ALA A 68 0.52 -2.41 6.08
N PRO A 69 1.67 -2.02 6.70
CA PRO A 69 1.81 -0.69 7.28
C PRO A 69 1.75 0.42 6.22
N ALA A 70 2.34 0.22 5.03
CA ALA A 70 2.25 1.19 3.95
C ALA A 70 0.82 1.37 3.42
N LEU A 71 0.04 0.29 3.32
CA LEU A 71 -1.40 0.34 3.00
C LEU A 71 -2.18 1.16 4.01
N LEU A 72 -1.99 0.87 5.31
CA LEU A 72 -2.61 1.62 6.39
C LEU A 72 -2.20 3.09 6.37
N GLY A 73 -0.92 3.36 6.17
CA GLY A 73 -0.38 4.72 6.02
C GLY A 73 -1.02 5.48 4.88
N ALA A 74 -1.08 4.89 3.69
CA ALA A 74 -1.70 5.51 2.52
C ALA A 74 -3.19 5.82 2.75
N LEU A 75 -3.95 4.88 3.31
CA LEU A 75 -5.36 5.07 3.64
C LEU A 75 -5.54 6.18 4.69
N ALA A 76 -4.78 6.14 5.78
CA ALA A 76 -4.81 7.15 6.84
C ALA A 76 -4.48 8.54 6.28
N GLY A 77 -3.46 8.66 5.43
CA GLY A 77 -3.07 9.91 4.78
C GLY A 77 -4.17 10.47 3.86
N LEU A 78 -4.84 9.60 3.09
CA LEU A 78 -5.99 10.00 2.24
C LEU A 78 -7.20 10.44 3.06
N VAL A 79 -7.52 9.70 4.14
CA VAL A 79 -8.63 10.03 5.04
C VAL A 79 -8.35 11.36 5.75
N LEU A 80 -7.13 11.54 6.28
CA LEU A 80 -6.73 12.78 6.94
C LEU A 80 -6.78 13.97 5.99
N ALA A 81 -6.33 13.79 4.75
CA ALA A 81 -6.43 14.83 3.72
C ALA A 81 -7.88 15.22 3.43
N ARG A 82 -8.80 14.23 3.38
CA ARG A 82 -10.23 14.50 3.19
C ARG A 82 -10.84 15.26 4.37
N ILE A 83 -10.50 14.89 5.61
CA ILE A 83 -10.92 15.63 6.81
C ILE A 83 -10.38 17.07 6.79
N ALA A 84 -9.15 17.26 6.32
CA ALA A 84 -8.54 18.59 6.14
C ALA A 84 -9.07 19.39 4.93
N GLY A 85 -10.09 18.89 4.20
CA GLY A 85 -10.67 19.58 3.04
C GLY A 85 -9.79 19.54 1.78
N HIS A 86 -8.75 18.71 1.75
CA HIS A 86 -7.92 18.49 0.58
C HIS A 86 -8.50 17.37 -0.29
N ALA A 87 -8.78 17.70 -1.55
CA ALA A 87 -9.32 16.76 -2.52
C ALA A 87 -8.32 16.53 -3.67
N LEU A 88 -8.10 15.26 -3.99
CA LEU A 88 -7.35 14.84 -5.18
C LEU A 88 -8.16 15.16 -6.44
N ARG A 89 -7.51 15.78 -7.43
CA ARG A 89 -8.03 15.90 -8.80
C ARG A 89 -7.83 14.57 -9.52
N TRP A 90 -8.76 13.66 -9.33
CA TRP A 90 -8.80 12.41 -10.06
C TRP A 90 -9.25 12.64 -11.50
N ARG A 91 -8.49 12.14 -12.48
CA ARG A 91 -9.06 11.75 -13.78
C ARG A 91 -9.72 10.38 -13.59
N SER A 92 -10.91 10.14 -14.15
CA SER A 92 -11.72 8.95 -13.82
C SER A 92 -10.93 7.63 -13.90
N LEU A 93 -10.07 7.48 -14.91
CA LEU A 93 -9.18 6.32 -15.09
C LEU A 93 -8.14 6.18 -13.97
N SER A 94 -7.46 7.27 -13.61
CA SER A 94 -6.43 7.26 -12.54
C SER A 94 -7.01 6.98 -11.16
N GLY A 95 -8.23 7.46 -10.87
CA GLY A 95 -8.92 7.19 -9.61
C GLY A 95 -9.37 5.74 -9.50
N GLY A 96 -9.92 5.18 -10.58
CA GLY A 96 -10.28 3.77 -10.65
C GLY A 96 -9.08 2.85 -10.47
N LEU A 97 -7.96 3.12 -11.17
CA LEU A 97 -6.73 2.33 -11.05
C LEU A 97 -6.12 2.41 -9.65
N ALA A 98 -6.09 3.59 -9.03
CA ALA A 98 -5.59 3.73 -7.67
C ALA A 98 -6.46 2.97 -6.65
N GLY A 99 -7.79 3.06 -6.79
CA GLY A 99 -8.72 2.32 -5.95
C GLY A 99 -8.56 0.80 -6.11
N LEU A 100 -8.54 0.31 -7.34
CA LEU A 100 -8.32 -1.11 -7.65
C LEU A 100 -6.97 -1.60 -7.14
N GLY A 101 -5.91 -0.79 -7.28
CA GLY A 101 -4.58 -1.11 -6.75
C GLY A 101 -4.57 -1.25 -5.23
N LEU A 102 -5.19 -0.32 -4.50
CA LEU A 102 -5.29 -0.42 -3.04
C LEU A 102 -6.13 -1.64 -2.60
N ILE A 103 -7.23 -1.93 -3.30
CA ILE A 103 -8.05 -3.11 -3.03
C ILE A 103 -7.25 -4.40 -3.28
N ALA A 104 -6.58 -4.50 -4.43
CA ALA A 104 -5.76 -5.65 -4.78
C ALA A 104 -4.62 -5.86 -3.78
N ALA A 105 -3.94 -4.78 -3.37
CA ALA A 105 -2.91 -4.84 -2.35
C ALA A 105 -3.48 -5.33 -1.01
N GLY A 106 -4.64 -4.82 -0.60
CA GLY A 106 -5.32 -5.22 0.62
C GLY A 106 -5.76 -6.68 0.62
N LEU A 107 -6.28 -7.17 -0.51
CA LEU A 107 -6.61 -8.58 -0.69
C LEU A 107 -5.37 -9.47 -0.63
N GLY A 108 -4.26 -9.07 -1.27
CA GLY A 108 -3.01 -9.81 -1.20
C GLY A 108 -2.44 -9.89 0.22
N VAL A 109 -2.57 -8.82 1.01
CA VAL A 109 -2.24 -8.83 2.44
C VAL A 109 -3.18 -9.78 3.20
N ALA A 110 -4.49 -9.62 3.06
CA ALA A 110 -5.48 -10.46 3.77
C ALA A 110 -5.30 -11.96 3.48
N ALA A 111 -5.15 -12.32 2.20
CA ALA A 111 -4.92 -13.69 1.76
C ALA A 111 -3.60 -14.28 2.27
N SER A 112 -2.58 -13.45 2.52
CA SER A 112 -1.32 -13.90 3.11
C SER A 112 -1.44 -14.25 4.59
N PHE A 113 -2.41 -13.66 5.31
CA PHE A 113 -2.62 -13.88 6.75
C PHE A 113 -3.85 -14.75 7.07
N GLY A 114 -4.54 -15.28 6.06
CA GLY A 114 -5.62 -16.27 6.25
C GLY A 114 -6.98 -15.69 6.62
N PHE A 115 -7.29 -14.45 6.21
CA PHE A 115 -8.62 -13.85 6.32
C PHE A 115 -9.46 -14.03 5.05
#